data_AF-A0A3A8Z1S0-F1
#
_entry.id   AF-A0A3A8Z1S0-F1
#
_cell.length_a   1.000
_cell.length_b   1.000
_cell.length_c   1.000
_cell.angle_alpha   90.00
_cell.angle_beta   90.00
_cell.angle_gamma   90.00
#
_symmetry.space_group_name_H-M   'P 1'
#
loop_
_entity.id
_entity.type
_entity.pdbx_description
1 polymer ?
#
loop_
_entity_poly.entity_id
_entity_poly.type
_entity_poly.pdbx_seq_one_letter_code
_entity_poly.pdbx_strand_id
1 'polypeptide(L)'
;MTLEDVKPWVSRVASEGVPCGLISKHVEPGFLLVDGTVLLESEKDENGFYIGGAGMDGMYLKTGTLYEPVRDDNGKITSFRRMAGCLGWFSGEEQQTIFQYAMNTPEHLIEDLTAVLPALKKSPQVHDLFLSTAEKLKQVPPGECQRLMADIRAAYKGRNEQSIRERQQAAEKSAKKKRRSFER
;
A
#
# COMPACT_ATOMS: atom_id res chain seq x y z
N MET A 1 -0.08 -12.28 19.73
CA MET A 1 0.23 -12.38 18.29
C MET A 1 0.42 -10.96 17.78
N THR A 2 1.57 -10.65 17.21
CA THR A 2 1.89 -9.30 16.72
C THR A 2 1.37 -9.14 15.29
N LEU A 3 1.24 -7.89 14.81
CA LEU A 3 0.87 -7.64 13.41
C LEU A 3 1.88 -8.22 12.39
N GLU A 4 3.11 -8.47 12.83
CA GLU A 4 4.17 -9.05 11.99
C GLU A 4 3.98 -10.57 11.77
N ASP A 5 3.23 -11.23 12.64
CA ASP A 5 2.93 -12.67 12.55
C ASP A 5 1.82 -12.99 11.54
N VAL A 6 1.10 -11.97 11.05
CA VAL A 6 0.01 -12.14 10.07
C VAL A 6 0.61 -12.45 8.70
N LYS A 7 0.59 -13.73 8.32
CA LYS A 7 1.14 -14.18 7.03
C LYS A 7 0.44 -13.47 5.86
N PRO A 8 1.18 -12.71 5.03
CA PRO A 8 0.60 -12.04 3.89
C PRO A 8 0.32 -12.98 2.74
N TRP A 9 -0.74 -12.67 1.99
CA TRP A 9 -0.92 -13.21 0.65
C TRP A 9 -0.03 -12.42 -0.30
N VAL A 10 1.07 -13.05 -0.73
CA VAL A 10 2.06 -12.46 -1.64
C VAL A 10 2.12 -13.32 -2.88
N SER A 11 2.03 -12.66 -4.03
CA SER A 11 2.16 -13.29 -5.34
C SER A 11 3.35 -12.68 -6.07
N ARG A 12 4.21 -13.53 -6.64
CA ARG A 12 5.43 -13.09 -7.33
C ARG A 12 5.09 -12.48 -8.68
N VAL A 13 5.91 -11.53 -9.12
CA VAL A 13 5.87 -11.05 -10.50
C VAL A 13 6.29 -12.20 -11.43
N ALA A 14 5.43 -12.54 -12.37
CA ALA A 14 5.73 -13.46 -13.47
C ALA A 14 6.39 -12.71 -14.63
N SER A 15 5.86 -11.54 -15.00
CA SER A 15 6.45 -10.66 -16.02
C SER A 15 6.14 -9.18 -15.77
N GLU A 16 7.06 -8.33 -16.21
CA GLU A 16 6.86 -6.89 -16.34
C GLU A 16 6.25 -6.58 -17.72
N GLY A 17 5.26 -5.70 -17.77
CA GLY A 17 4.46 -5.41 -18.94
C GLY A 17 3.27 -6.37 -19.10
N VAL A 18 2.11 -5.81 -19.44
CA VAL A 18 0.86 -6.54 -19.60
C VAL A 18 0.42 -6.51 -21.07
N PRO A 19 0.28 -7.68 -21.72
CA PRO A 19 -0.29 -7.74 -23.07
C PRO A 19 -1.76 -7.30 -23.08
N CYS A 20 -2.06 -6.27 -23.85
CA CYS A 20 -3.40 -5.68 -23.98
C CYS A 20 -3.82 -5.56 -25.46
N GLY A 21 -5.14 -5.49 -25.67
CA GLY A 21 -5.75 -5.28 -26.99
C GLY A 21 -6.10 -6.56 -27.74
N LEU A 22 -7.36 -6.63 -28.19
CA LEU A 22 -7.89 -7.76 -28.98
C LEU A 22 -7.40 -7.75 -30.43
N ILE A 23 -7.42 -6.58 -31.07
CA ILE A 23 -7.07 -6.39 -32.50
C ILE A 23 -5.68 -5.75 -32.62
N SER A 24 -5.46 -4.64 -31.92
CA SER A 24 -4.15 -3.96 -31.86
C SER A 24 -3.44 -4.34 -30.57
N LYS A 25 -2.62 -5.39 -30.64
CA LYS A 25 -1.85 -5.87 -29.50
C LYS A 25 -0.75 -4.87 -29.15
N HIS A 26 -0.70 -4.50 -27.88
CA HIS A 26 0.32 -3.64 -27.30
C HIS A 26 0.67 -4.13 -25.89
N VAL A 27 1.74 -3.59 -25.32
CA VAL A 27 2.15 -3.89 -23.95
C VAL A 27 1.92 -2.65 -23.11
N GLU A 28 1.01 -2.74 -22.15
CA GLU A 28 0.77 -1.69 -21.16
C GLU A 28 1.76 -1.81 -19.99
N PRO A 29 2.23 -0.68 -19.42
CA PRO A 29 3.03 -0.70 -18.21
C PRO A 29 2.27 -1.34 -17.04
N GLY A 30 2.89 -2.34 -16.41
CA GLY A 30 2.26 -3.10 -15.34
C GLY A 30 2.97 -4.41 -15.05
N PHE A 31 2.28 -5.31 -14.36
CA PHE A 31 2.79 -6.60 -13.93
C PHE A 31 1.74 -7.70 -14.10
N LEU A 32 2.18 -8.85 -14.60
CA LEU A 32 1.43 -10.10 -14.50
C LEU A 32 1.99 -10.89 -13.32
N LEU A 33 1.11 -11.35 -12.43
CA LEU A 33 1.49 -12.17 -11.28
C LEU A 33 1.41 -13.67 -11.63
N VAL A 34 2.13 -14.50 -10.86
CA VAL A 34 2.14 -15.96 -11.05
C VAL A 34 0.77 -16.63 -10.89
N ASP A 35 -0.16 -15.99 -10.18
CA ASP A 35 -1.54 -16.44 -10.03
C ASP A 35 -2.48 -15.96 -11.15
N GLY A 36 -1.94 -15.27 -12.16
CA GLY A 36 -2.71 -14.73 -13.29
C GLY A 36 -3.33 -13.36 -13.04
N THR A 37 -3.15 -12.77 -11.86
CA THR A 37 -3.60 -11.39 -11.60
C THR A 37 -2.82 -10.41 -12.46
N VAL A 38 -3.56 -9.48 -13.06
CA VAL A 38 -3.03 -8.37 -13.85
C VAL A 38 -3.06 -7.09 -13.01
N LEU A 39 -1.95 -6.36 -12.97
CA LEU A 39 -1.80 -5.08 -12.29
C LEU A 39 -1.28 -4.03 -13.28
N LEU A 40 -2.08 -3.01 -13.58
CA LEU A 40 -1.70 -1.94 -14.51
C LEU A 40 -1.24 -0.69 -13.75
N GLU A 41 -0.19 -0.01 -14.24
CA GLU A 41 0.29 1.25 -13.67
C GLU A 41 -0.78 2.35 -13.71
N SER A 42 -1.56 2.39 -14.80
CA SER A 42 -2.65 3.34 -15.02
C SER A 42 -3.85 3.12 -14.10
N GLU A 43 -3.94 1.96 -13.46
CA GLU A 43 -5.07 1.54 -12.63
C GLU A 43 -4.78 1.59 -11.13
N LYS A 44 -3.76 2.37 -10.76
CA LYS A 44 -3.53 2.68 -9.35
C LYS A 44 -4.65 3.53 -8.78
N ASP A 45 -4.99 3.26 -7.53
CA ASP A 45 -5.87 4.15 -6.78
C ASP A 45 -5.12 5.42 -6.34
N GLU A 46 -5.87 6.36 -5.76
CA GLU A 46 -5.34 7.62 -5.23
C GLU A 46 -4.29 7.44 -4.12
N ASN A 47 -4.30 6.27 -3.46
CA ASN A 47 -3.37 5.91 -2.40
C ASN A 47 -2.14 5.15 -2.94
N GLY A 48 -2.04 4.95 -4.25
CA GLY A 48 -0.93 4.30 -4.94
C GLY A 48 -0.95 2.77 -4.92
N PHE A 49 -2.05 2.15 -4.47
CA PHE A 49 -2.25 0.70 -4.58
C PHE A 49 -2.65 0.33 -6.00
N TYR A 50 -2.19 -0.82 -6.49
CA TYR A 50 -2.64 -1.35 -7.76
C TYR A 50 -4.01 -2.00 -7.57
N ILE A 51 -4.97 -1.66 -8.43
CA ILE A 51 -6.22 -2.41 -8.52
C ILE A 51 -5.95 -3.68 -9.33
N GLY A 52 -6.28 -4.83 -8.78
CA GLY A 52 -6.17 -6.12 -9.44
C GLY A 52 -7.22 -6.31 -10.51
N GLY A 53 -6.83 -6.89 -11.64
CA GLY A 53 -7.76 -7.35 -12.66
C GLY A 53 -7.47 -8.76 -13.15
N ALA A 54 -8.43 -9.28 -13.91
CA ALA A 54 -8.28 -10.49 -14.68
C ALA A 54 -8.02 -10.12 -16.14
N GLY A 55 -6.96 -10.67 -16.72
CA GLY A 55 -6.66 -10.56 -18.15
C GLY A 55 -7.30 -11.73 -18.90
N MET A 56 -8.16 -11.46 -19.88
CA MET A 56 -8.68 -12.47 -20.80
C MET A 56 -8.65 -11.94 -22.23
N ASP A 57 -7.90 -12.59 -23.12
CA ASP A 57 -7.78 -12.23 -24.53
C ASP A 57 -7.44 -10.74 -24.81
N GLY A 58 -6.61 -10.13 -23.96
CA GLY A 58 -6.22 -8.72 -24.11
C GLY A 58 -7.26 -7.72 -23.58
N MET A 59 -8.33 -8.20 -22.94
CA MET A 59 -9.23 -7.40 -22.10
C MET A 59 -8.79 -7.44 -20.64
N TYR A 60 -8.97 -6.31 -19.95
CA TYR A 60 -8.70 -6.16 -18.53
C TYR A 60 -10.01 -5.90 -17.77
N LEU A 61 -10.33 -6.76 -16.80
CA LEU A 61 -11.50 -6.59 -15.93
C LEU A 61 -11.06 -6.36 -14.49
N LYS A 62 -11.42 -5.20 -13.92
CA LYS A 62 -11.12 -4.85 -12.52
C LYS A 62 -11.87 -5.77 -11.56
N THR A 63 -11.16 -6.29 -10.56
CA THR A 63 -11.71 -7.12 -9.47
C THR A 63 -11.97 -6.34 -8.19
N GLY A 64 -11.51 -5.09 -8.11
CA GLY A 64 -11.58 -4.25 -6.90
C GLY A 64 -10.62 -4.66 -5.77
N THR A 65 -9.84 -5.75 -5.94
CA THR A 65 -8.83 -6.16 -4.95
C THR A 65 -7.61 -5.25 -5.06
N LEU A 66 -7.13 -4.71 -3.93
CA LEU A 66 -5.96 -3.84 -3.89
C LEU A 66 -4.67 -4.61 -3.65
N TYR A 67 -3.57 -4.15 -4.25
CA TYR A 67 -2.25 -4.75 -4.15
C TYR A 67 -1.17 -3.70 -3.86
N GLU A 68 -0.29 -4.01 -2.90
CA GLU A 68 0.90 -3.21 -2.59
C GLU A 68 2.16 -3.86 -3.18
N PRO A 69 3.01 -3.11 -3.91
CA PRO A 69 4.30 -3.61 -4.38
C PRO A 69 5.25 -3.97 -3.23
N VAL A 70 5.78 -5.19 -3.28
CA VAL A 70 6.88 -5.66 -2.44
C VAL A 70 8.18 -5.51 -3.23
N ARG A 71 9.14 -4.79 -2.64
CA ARG A 71 10.42 -4.46 -3.25
C ARG A 71 11.56 -5.21 -2.61
N ASP A 72 12.58 -5.54 -3.40
CA ASP A 72 13.86 -6.04 -2.90
C ASP A 72 14.74 -4.90 -2.35
N ASP A 73 15.95 -5.23 -1.92
CA ASP A 73 16.90 -4.27 -1.37
C ASP A 73 17.37 -3.21 -2.37
N ASN A 74 17.25 -3.50 -3.67
CA ASN A 74 17.56 -2.57 -4.76
C ASN A 74 16.38 -1.67 -5.12
N GLY A 75 15.23 -1.82 -4.44
CA GLY A 75 14.00 -1.10 -4.74
C GLY A 75 13.23 -1.67 -5.94
N LYS A 76 13.66 -2.81 -6.51
CA LYS A 76 12.97 -3.46 -7.62
C LYS A 76 11.72 -4.17 -7.08
N ILE A 77 10.58 -3.98 -7.76
CA ILE A 77 9.35 -4.72 -7.46
C ILE A 77 9.56 -6.18 -7.86
N THR A 78 9.40 -7.09 -6.90
CA THR A 78 9.58 -8.54 -7.11
C THR A 78 8.31 -9.34 -6.86
N SER A 79 7.37 -8.78 -6.11
CA SER A 79 6.11 -9.42 -5.73
C SER A 79 5.09 -8.36 -5.37
N PHE A 80 3.84 -8.79 -5.21
CA PHE A 80 2.75 -7.95 -4.75
C PHE A 80 2.04 -8.61 -3.58
N ARG A 81 1.77 -7.81 -2.55
CA ARG A 81 0.95 -8.19 -1.40
C ARG A 81 -0.49 -7.87 -1.74
N ARG A 82 -1.39 -8.86 -1.62
CA ARG A 82 -2.83 -8.64 -1.63
C ARG A 82 -3.25 -8.01 -0.30
N MET A 83 -3.92 -6.86 -0.39
CA MET A 83 -4.39 -6.10 0.75
C MET A 83 -5.72 -6.65 1.28
N ALA A 84 -6.02 -6.36 2.55
CA ALA A 84 -7.30 -6.65 3.17
C ALA A 84 -8.48 -6.09 2.35
N GLY A 85 -9.55 -6.87 2.20
CA GLY A 85 -10.71 -6.47 1.38
C GLY A 85 -11.43 -5.21 1.89
N CYS A 86 -11.38 -4.96 3.20
CA CYS A 86 -11.94 -3.77 3.82
C CYS A 86 -11.05 -2.52 3.69
N LEU A 87 -9.82 -2.63 3.16
CA LEU A 87 -8.91 -1.48 3.02
C LEU A 87 -9.56 -0.35 2.21
N GLY A 88 -10.30 -0.69 1.14
CA GLY A 88 -10.99 0.28 0.29
C GLY A 88 -12.12 1.04 0.97
N TRP A 89 -12.51 0.70 2.20
CA TRP A 89 -13.50 1.48 2.97
C TRP A 89 -12.88 2.72 3.64
N PHE A 90 -11.55 2.75 3.73
CA PHE A 90 -10.80 3.79 4.40
C PHE A 90 -10.13 4.73 3.40
N SER A 91 -10.29 6.03 3.59
CA SER A 91 -9.54 7.04 2.83
C SER A 91 -8.05 6.97 3.17
N GLY A 92 -7.21 7.60 2.34
CA GLY A 92 -5.77 7.67 2.61
C GLY A 92 -5.42 8.30 3.97
N GLU A 93 -6.21 9.29 4.42
CA GLU A 93 -6.06 9.92 5.73
C GLU A 93 -6.44 8.96 6.87
N GLU A 94 -7.53 8.20 6.71
CA GLU A 94 -7.95 7.21 7.70
C GLU A 94 -6.92 6.07 7.79
N GLN A 95 -6.39 5.61 6.66
CA GLN A 95 -5.31 4.61 6.60
C GLN A 95 -4.05 5.11 7.30
N GLN A 96 -3.67 6.38 7.09
CA GLN A 96 -2.53 7.00 7.77
C GLN A 96 -2.77 7.13 9.29
N THR A 97 -3.97 7.49 9.71
CA THR A 97 -4.36 7.53 11.14
C THR A 97 -4.26 6.13 11.76
N ILE A 98 -4.77 5.09 11.08
CA ILE A 98 -4.63 3.69 11.52
C ILE A 98 -3.15 3.33 11.65
N PHE A 99 -2.31 3.67 10.67
CA PHE A 99 -0.87 3.42 10.72
C PHE A 99 -0.20 4.08 11.93
N GLN A 100 -0.55 5.33 12.23
CA GLN A 100 0.03 6.09 13.34
C GLN A 100 -0.38 5.57 14.72
N TYR A 101 -1.64 5.15 14.89
CA TYR A 101 -2.20 4.74 16.17
C TYR A 101 -2.18 3.23 16.40
N ALA A 102 -1.83 2.42 15.40
CA ALA A 102 -1.72 0.97 15.55
C ALA A 102 -0.47 0.56 16.34
N MET A 103 -0.51 0.72 17.67
CA MET A 103 0.44 0.08 18.57
C MET A 103 0.04 -1.38 18.81
N ASN A 104 0.27 -2.19 17.77
CA ASN A 104 0.33 -3.66 17.73
C ASN A 104 -0.93 -4.52 18.00
N THR A 105 -2.06 -4.04 18.51
CA THR A 105 -3.29 -4.88 18.61
C THR A 105 -4.56 -4.16 18.16
N PRO A 106 -5.54 -4.86 17.53
CA PRO A 106 -6.82 -4.29 17.11
C PRO A 106 -7.64 -3.63 18.21
N GLU A 107 -7.63 -4.19 19.42
CA GLU A 107 -8.46 -3.73 20.54
C GLU A 107 -8.05 -2.33 21.01
N HIS A 108 -6.74 -2.13 21.21
CA HIS A 108 -6.18 -0.84 21.61
C HIS A 108 -6.36 0.25 20.54
N LEU A 109 -6.46 -0.11 19.24
CA LEU A 109 -6.61 0.89 18.18
C LEU A 109 -7.91 1.70 18.32
N ILE A 110 -9.05 1.03 18.52
CA ILE A 110 -10.34 1.74 18.64
C ILE A 110 -10.39 2.54 19.95
N GLU A 111 -9.84 1.99 21.04
CA GLU A 111 -9.74 2.67 22.33
C GLU A 111 -8.91 3.95 22.23
N ASP A 112 -7.71 3.87 21.65
CA ASP A 112 -6.80 5.00 21.48
C ASP A 112 -7.41 6.10 20.60
N LEU A 113 -8.02 5.73 19.47
CA LEU A 113 -8.70 6.68 18.59
C LEU A 113 -9.88 7.37 19.28
N THR A 114 -10.62 6.64 20.12
CA THR A 114 -11.78 7.20 20.86
C THR A 114 -11.32 8.09 22.01
N ALA A 115 -10.24 7.73 22.70
CA ALA A 115 -9.72 8.46 23.85
C ALA A 115 -9.23 9.88 23.49
N VAL A 116 -8.77 10.10 22.25
CA VAL A 116 -8.30 11.41 21.79
C VAL A 116 -9.41 12.35 21.31
N LEU A 117 -10.61 11.83 20.99
CA LEU A 117 -11.72 12.64 20.48
C LEU A 117 -12.04 13.87 21.34
N PRO A 118 -12.11 13.79 22.69
CA PRO A 118 -12.40 14.96 23.52
C PRO A 118 -11.37 16.09 23.37
N ALA A 119 -10.10 15.76 23.11
CA ALA A 119 -9.03 16.74 22.91
C ALA A 119 -9.11 17.41 21.53
N LEU A 120 -9.66 16.70 20.54
CA LEU A 120 -9.75 17.16 19.15
C LEU A 120 -10.96 18.08 18.88
N LYS A 121 -11.82 18.35 19.87
CA LYS A 121 -13.01 19.21 19.72
C LYS A 121 -12.74 20.59 19.12
N LYS A 122 -11.52 21.14 19.28
CA LYS A 122 -11.12 22.44 18.73
C LYS A 122 -10.74 22.38 17.24
N SER A 123 -10.65 21.19 16.67
CA SER A 123 -10.25 20.93 15.29
C SER A 123 -11.28 20.00 14.62
N PRO A 124 -12.42 20.53 14.14
CA PRO A 124 -13.54 19.72 13.65
C PRO A 124 -13.12 18.71 12.57
N GLN A 125 -12.28 19.11 11.61
CA GLN A 125 -11.81 18.21 10.54
C GLN A 125 -11.05 16.99 11.07
N VAL A 126 -10.15 17.20 12.04
CA VAL A 126 -9.35 16.11 12.64
C VAL A 126 -10.25 15.26 13.55
N HIS A 127 -11.16 15.89 14.29
CA HIS A 127 -12.14 15.18 15.09
C HIS A 127 -13.01 14.24 14.23
N ASP A 128 -13.53 14.74 13.11
CA ASP A 128 -14.40 13.97 12.20
C ASP A 128 -13.63 12.83 11.52
N LEU A 129 -12.36 13.06 11.16
CA LEU A 129 -11.48 12.00 10.65
C LEU A 129 -11.33 10.86 11.66
N PHE A 130 -11.01 11.17 12.92
CA PHE A 130 -10.83 10.16 13.97
C PHE A 130 -12.15 9.43 14.27
N LEU A 131 -13.26 10.17 14.34
CA LEU A 131 -14.57 9.59 14.58
C LEU A 131 -14.99 8.65 13.44
N SER A 132 -14.87 9.10 12.18
CA SER A 132 -15.14 8.28 11.00
C SER A 132 -14.27 7.02 10.98
N THR A 133 -12.98 7.16 11.25
CA THR A 133 -12.04 6.03 11.31
C THR A 133 -12.49 5.00 12.35
N ALA A 134 -12.79 5.43 13.58
CA ALA A 134 -13.22 4.55 14.67
C ALA A 134 -14.55 3.86 14.36
N GLU A 135 -15.54 4.58 13.80
CA GLU A 135 -16.84 4.00 13.43
C GLU A 135 -16.74 2.99 12.28
N LYS A 136 -15.86 3.21 11.30
CA LYS A 136 -15.59 2.22 10.25
C LYS A 136 -14.88 0.99 10.81
N LEU A 137 -13.89 1.16 11.70
CA LEU A 137 -13.19 0.05 12.34
C LEU A 137 -14.13 -0.86 13.15
N LYS A 138 -15.12 -0.30 13.83
CA LYS A 138 -16.14 -1.08 14.55
C LYS A 138 -16.99 -1.97 13.62
N GLN A 139 -17.10 -1.61 12.35
CA GLN A 139 -17.84 -2.39 11.34
C GLN A 139 -16.96 -3.44 10.64
N VAL A 140 -15.63 -3.39 10.83
CA VAL A 140 -14.72 -4.40 10.28
C VAL A 140 -14.92 -5.71 11.05
N PRO A 141 -15.09 -6.85 10.37
CA PRO A 141 -15.16 -8.15 11.02
C PRO A 141 -13.93 -8.39 11.92
N PRO A 142 -14.08 -8.93 13.15
CA PRO A 142 -12.96 -9.08 14.09
C PRO A 142 -11.73 -9.81 13.52
N GLY A 143 -11.93 -10.81 12.66
CA GLY A 143 -10.84 -11.53 11.99
C GLY A 143 -10.14 -10.75 10.87
N GLU A 144 -10.78 -9.72 10.32
CA GLU A 144 -10.25 -8.90 9.22
C GLU A 144 -9.49 -7.66 9.75
N CYS A 145 -9.80 -7.19 10.95
CA CYS A 145 -9.16 -5.99 11.51
C CYS A 145 -7.65 -6.18 11.72
N GLN A 146 -7.25 -7.35 12.24
CA GLN A 146 -5.83 -7.69 12.38
C GLN A 146 -5.11 -7.73 11.03
N ARG A 147 -5.77 -8.26 9.99
CA ARG A 147 -5.24 -8.31 8.62
C ARG A 147 -5.10 -6.91 8.03
N LEU A 148 -6.13 -6.07 8.16
CA LEU A 148 -6.14 -4.68 7.73
C LEU A 148 -4.97 -3.90 8.34
N MET A 149 -4.81 -3.98 9.66
CA MET A 149 -3.74 -3.29 10.37
C MET A 149 -2.35 -3.78 9.95
N ALA A 150 -2.18 -5.10 9.80
CA ALA A 150 -0.91 -5.67 9.35
C ALA A 150 -0.56 -5.24 7.92
N ASP A 151 -1.55 -5.14 7.03
CA ASP A 151 -1.36 -4.72 5.65
C ASP A 151 -1.06 -3.21 5.53
N ILE A 152 -1.84 -2.35 6.21
CA ILE A 152 -1.55 -0.91 6.29
C ILE A 152 -0.14 -0.69 6.84
N ARG A 153 0.20 -1.35 7.95
CA ARG A 153 1.53 -1.20 8.58
C ARG A 153 2.64 -1.60 7.62
N ALA A 154 2.51 -2.71 6.92
CA ALA A 154 3.52 -3.17 5.97
C ALA A 154 3.67 -2.21 4.77
N ALA A 155 2.56 -1.74 4.20
CA ALA A 155 2.58 -0.82 3.06
C ALA A 155 3.23 0.52 3.42
N TYR A 156 2.76 1.18 4.47
CA TYR A 156 3.24 2.51 4.84
C TYR A 156 4.66 2.48 5.40
N LYS A 157 5.03 1.44 6.18
CA LYS A 157 6.42 1.23 6.60
C LYS A 157 7.34 1.01 5.40
N GLY A 158 6.95 0.13 4.47
CA GLY A 158 7.74 -0.16 3.27
C GLY A 158 7.95 1.07 2.37
N ARG A 159 6.91 1.89 2.18
CA ARG A 159 6.98 3.16 1.43
C ARG A 159 7.92 4.17 2.12
N ASN A 160 7.84 4.30 3.44
CA ASN A 160 8.73 5.18 4.20
C ASN A 160 10.19 4.76 4.10
N GLU A 161 10.48 3.46 4.26
CA GLU A 161 11.82 2.90 4.11
C GLU A 161 12.37 3.14 2.70
N GLN A 162 11.54 2.92 1.67
CA GLN A 162 11.92 3.18 0.29
C GLN A 162 12.27 4.66 0.05
N SER A 163 11.45 5.60 0.55
CA SER A 163 11.73 7.03 0.42
C SER A 163 13.05 7.43 1.08
N ILE A 164 13.38 6.83 2.24
CA ILE A 164 14.66 7.06 2.92
C ILE A 164 15.83 6.55 2.07
N ARG A 165 15.74 5.32 1.55
CA ARG A 165 16.77 4.72 0.68
C ARG A 165 17.03 5.55 -0.57
N GLU A 166 15.97 6.00 -1.25
CA GLU A 166 16.09 6.83 -2.45
C GLU A 166 16.82 8.15 -2.17
N ARG A 167 16.49 8.81 -1.05
CA ARG A 167 17.18 10.04 -0.63
C ARG A 167 18.66 9.79 -0.33
N GLN A 168 18.99 8.68 0.33
CA GLN A 168 20.38 8.31 0.61
C GLN A 168 21.16 8.05 -0.69
N GLN A 169 20.62 7.26 -1.61
CA GLN A 169 21.25 6.99 -2.91
C GLN A 169 21.43 8.27 -3.74
N ALA A 170 20.45 9.18 -3.74
CA ALA A 170 20.55 10.46 -4.44
C ALA A 170 21.65 11.35 -3.84
N ALA A 171 21.79 11.38 -2.51
CA ALA A 171 22.85 12.11 -1.82
C ALA A 171 24.24 11.54 -2.14
N GLU A 172 24.39 10.22 -2.15
CA GLU A 172 25.66 9.55 -2.51
C GLU A 172 26.06 9.79 -3.97
N LYS A 173 25.11 9.67 -4.90
CA LYS A 173 25.35 9.97 -6.33
C LYS A 173 25.80 11.41 -6.51
N SER A 174 25.17 12.34 -5.78
CA SER A 174 25.53 13.76 -5.80
C SER A 174 26.93 14.02 -5.22
N ALA A 175 27.29 13.36 -4.11
CA ALA A 175 28.61 13.46 -3.51
C ALA A 175 29.73 12.89 -4.40
N LYS A 176 29.49 11.72 -5.04
CA LYS A 176 30.42 11.13 -6.01
C LYS A 176 30.62 12.02 -7.23
N LYS A 177 29.55 12.65 -7.74
CA LYS A 177 29.64 13.61 -8.85
C LYS A 177 30.48 14.84 -8.49
N LYS A 178 30.31 15.40 -7.29
CA LYS A 178 31.10 16.55 -6.79
C LYS A 178 32.59 16.23 -6.60
N ARG A 179 32.93 15.02 -6.13
CA ARG A 179 34.34 14.59 -6.01
C ARG A 179 35.02 14.48 -7.37
N ARG A 180 34.36 13.85 -8.35
CA ARG A 180 34.89 13.71 -9.72
C ARG A 180 35.06 15.04 -10.46
N SER A 181 34.31 16.08 -10.10
CA SER A 181 34.49 17.42 -10.68
C SER A 181 35.62 18.22 -10.04
N PHE A 182 36.09 17.84 -8.85
CA PHE A 182 37.24 18.47 -8.18
C PHE A 182 38.58 17.82 -8.54
N GLU A 183 38.56 16.63 -9.15
CA GLU A 183 39.74 15.89 -9.62
C GLU A 183 40.05 16.14 -11.12
N ARG A 184 39.39 17.10 -11.76
CA ARG A 184 39.65 17.57 -13.13
C ARG A 184 40.12 19.01 -13.10
#